data_AF-A0A4U9HE68-F1
#
_entry.id   AF-A0A4U9HE68-F1
#
_cell.length_a   1.000
_cell.length_b   1.000
_cell.length_c   1.000
_cell.angle_alpha   90.00
_cell.angle_beta   90.00
_cell.angle_gamma   90.00
#
_symmetry.space_group_name_H-M   'P 1'
#
loop_
_entity.id
_entity.type
_entity.pdbx_description
1 polymer ?
#
loop_
_entity_poly.entity_id
_entity_poly.type
_entity_poly.pdbx_seq_one_letter_code
_entity_poly.pdbx_strand_id
1 'polypeptide(L)'
;MACPFPAAKAGPAEREYAFCQLVAKEKYRGVVYQGLETAPENWQHAQNRLADWLQTLPPQTGIIAVTDARARHVLQVCEHLHIPVPEKLCVIGIDNEELTRYLSRVALSSVAQGTRQMGYQAAKLLHRLLDNENLPLQRLLVPPVRVVERRSTDYRSLNDPAVIQAMHYIRNHACKGIKVDQVLDAVGISRSNLEKRFKEEVARRSMRLFTLKSWRKPAAC
;
A
#
# COMPACT_ATOMS: atom_id res chain seq x y z
N MET A 1 17.41 21.60 -12.48
CA MET A 1 17.59 20.24 -13.03
C MET A 1 16.54 20.00 -14.10
N ALA A 2 16.93 19.62 -15.32
CA ALA A 2 16.01 19.20 -16.37
C ALA A 2 15.75 17.70 -16.23
N CYS A 3 14.51 17.25 -16.41
CA CYS A 3 14.18 15.83 -16.38
C CYS A 3 14.84 15.12 -17.58
N PRO A 4 15.59 14.03 -17.36
CA PRO A 4 16.30 13.32 -18.42
C PRO A 4 15.39 12.40 -19.26
N PHE A 5 14.07 12.39 -19.04
CA PHE A 5 13.14 11.45 -19.67
C PHE A 5 12.14 12.15 -20.62
N PRO A 6 11.78 11.53 -21.76
CA PRO A 6 10.78 12.06 -22.68
C PRO A 6 9.38 12.13 -22.03
N ALA A 7 8.60 13.17 -22.38
CA ALA A 7 7.37 13.58 -21.69
C ALA A 7 6.31 12.49 -21.48
N ALA A 8 6.20 11.51 -22.39
CA ALA A 8 5.20 10.43 -22.31
C ALA A 8 5.52 9.35 -21.23
N LYS A 9 6.77 9.27 -20.75
CA LYS A 9 7.21 8.30 -19.71
C LYS A 9 7.79 8.98 -18.47
N ALA A 10 7.74 10.31 -18.41
CA ALA A 10 8.43 11.11 -17.40
C ALA A 10 8.00 10.76 -15.97
N GLY A 11 6.70 10.66 -15.69
CA GLY A 11 6.19 10.43 -14.34
C GLY A 11 6.67 9.10 -13.70
N PRO A 12 6.40 7.93 -14.30
CA PRO A 12 6.84 6.66 -13.74
C PRO A 12 8.37 6.52 -13.65
N ALA A 13 9.10 6.94 -14.69
CA ALA A 13 10.56 6.86 -14.71
C ALA A 13 11.23 7.77 -13.67
N GLU A 14 10.71 8.98 -13.45
CA GLU A 14 11.19 9.89 -12.41
C GLU A 14 10.92 9.34 -11.01
N ARG A 15 9.74 8.75 -10.78
CA ARG A 15 9.39 8.11 -9.50
C ARG A 15 10.28 6.91 -9.21
N GLU A 16 10.56 6.08 -10.21
CA GLU A 16 11.49 4.95 -10.11
C GLU A 16 12.91 5.44 -9.79
N TYR A 17 13.39 6.46 -10.51
CA TYR A 17 14.70 7.06 -10.26
C TYR A 17 14.82 7.60 -8.83
N ALA A 18 13.81 8.34 -8.37
CA ALA A 18 13.76 8.86 -6.99
C ALA A 18 13.75 7.73 -5.95
N PHE A 19 13.01 6.64 -6.20
CA PHE A 19 13.01 5.45 -5.35
C PHE A 19 14.41 4.84 -5.23
N CYS A 20 15.08 4.61 -6.35
CA CYS A 20 16.44 4.05 -6.37
C CYS A 20 17.44 4.94 -5.61
N GLN A 21 17.37 6.25 -5.79
CA GLN A 21 18.24 7.20 -5.07
C GLN A 21 18.00 7.20 -3.55
N LEU A 22 16.74 7.12 -3.12
CA LEU A 22 16.40 7.14 -1.70
C LEU A 22 16.76 5.82 -1.02
N VAL A 23 16.45 4.68 -1.64
CA VAL A 23 16.73 3.37 -1.06
C VAL A 23 18.21 3.02 -1.08
N ALA A 24 19.01 3.58 -2.00
CA ALA A 24 20.46 3.41 -1.97
C ALA A 24 21.13 3.90 -0.67
N LYS A 25 20.45 4.76 0.11
CA LYS A 25 20.92 5.24 1.41
C LYS A 25 20.53 4.33 2.57
N GLU A 26 19.65 3.36 2.33
CA GLU A 26 19.12 2.44 3.33
C GLU A 26 19.95 1.16 3.43
N LYS A 27 19.78 0.43 4.54
CA LYS A 27 20.51 -0.82 4.79
C LYS A 27 20.10 -1.96 3.87
N TYR A 28 18.89 -1.91 3.32
CA TYR A 28 18.32 -2.96 2.47
C TYR A 28 18.30 -2.53 1.02
N ARG A 29 18.65 -3.45 0.11
CA ARG A 29 18.56 -3.21 -1.33
C ARG A 29 17.10 -3.12 -1.76
N GLY A 30 16.74 -2.03 -2.41
CA GLY A 30 15.44 -1.89 -3.07
C GLY A 30 15.34 -2.85 -4.25
N VAL A 31 14.14 -3.41 -4.45
CA VAL A 31 13.80 -4.20 -5.62
C VAL A 31 12.80 -3.40 -6.44
N VAL A 32 13.06 -3.26 -7.74
CA VAL A 32 12.16 -2.60 -8.68
C VAL A 32 11.52 -3.65 -9.57
N TYR A 33 10.20 -3.56 -9.72
CA TYR A 33 9.44 -4.35 -10.67
C TYR A 33 8.69 -3.44 -11.64
N GLN A 34 9.14 -3.46 -12.89
CA GLN A 34 8.44 -2.81 -13.98
C GLN A 34 7.35 -3.74 -14.48
N GLY A 35 6.11 -3.37 -14.19
CA GLY A 35 4.95 -4.17 -14.59
C GLY A 35 4.68 -4.13 -16.09
N LEU A 36 3.97 -5.14 -16.57
CA LEU A 36 3.39 -5.13 -17.92
C LEU A 36 2.20 -4.17 -17.96
N GLU A 37 2.02 -3.55 -19.13
CA GLU A 37 0.81 -2.80 -19.46
C GLU A 37 -0.37 -3.76 -19.49
N THR A 38 -1.38 -3.51 -18.66
CA THR A 38 -2.52 -4.40 -18.50
C THR A 38 -3.54 -4.10 -19.59
N ALA A 39 -3.62 -4.99 -20.57
CA ALA A 39 -4.66 -5.03 -21.59
C ALA A 39 -5.46 -6.34 -21.47
N PRO A 40 -6.72 -6.40 -21.93
CA PRO A 40 -7.56 -7.60 -21.78
C PRO A 40 -6.89 -8.89 -22.27
N GLU A 41 -6.14 -8.81 -23.36
CA GLU A 41 -5.44 -9.93 -24.00
C GLU A 41 -4.26 -10.48 -23.18
N ASN A 42 -3.66 -9.68 -22.30
CA ASN A 42 -2.47 -10.08 -21.53
C ASN A 42 -2.71 -10.10 -20.01
N TRP A 43 -3.95 -9.82 -19.58
CA TRP A 43 -4.31 -9.69 -18.17
C TRP A 43 -3.83 -10.88 -17.32
N GLN A 44 -4.16 -12.10 -17.76
CA GLN A 44 -3.79 -13.31 -17.03
C GLN A 44 -2.27 -13.48 -16.91
N HIS A 45 -1.54 -13.18 -17.99
CA HIS A 45 -0.08 -13.27 -17.98
C HIS A 45 0.54 -12.21 -17.08
N ALA A 46 0.04 -10.97 -17.13
CA ALA A 46 0.47 -9.88 -16.25
C ALA A 46 0.20 -10.20 -14.78
N GLN A 47 -0.95 -10.82 -14.47
CA GLN A 47 -1.31 -11.25 -13.13
C GLN A 47 -0.36 -12.33 -12.60
N ASN A 48 -0.07 -13.35 -13.41
CA ASN A 48 0.85 -14.44 -13.03
C ASN A 48 2.28 -13.93 -12.81
N ARG A 49 2.78 -13.05 -13.69
CA ARG A 49 4.12 -12.46 -13.54
C ARG A 49 4.23 -11.60 -12.28
N LEU A 50 3.16 -10.90 -11.91
CA LEU A 50 3.11 -10.14 -10.67
C LEU A 50 3.04 -11.06 -9.45
N ALA A 51 2.27 -12.15 -9.54
CA ALA A 51 2.18 -13.18 -8.51
C ALA A 51 3.54 -13.83 -8.20
N ASP A 52 4.30 -14.18 -9.24
CA ASP A 52 5.64 -14.73 -9.10
C ASP A 52 6.55 -13.75 -8.37
N TRP A 53 6.56 -12.48 -8.80
CA TRP A 53 7.39 -11.45 -8.17
C TRP A 53 7.02 -11.22 -6.70
N LEU A 54 5.73 -11.09 -6.37
CA LEU A 54 5.28 -10.88 -5.00
C LEU A 54 5.68 -12.03 -4.05
N GLN A 55 5.75 -13.26 -4.55
CA GLN A 55 6.18 -14.41 -3.75
C GLN A 55 7.69 -14.44 -3.49
N THR A 56 8.50 -13.77 -4.32
CA THR A 56 9.95 -13.64 -4.08
C THR A 56 10.30 -12.61 -3.02
N LEU A 57 9.36 -11.75 -2.64
CA LEU A 57 9.61 -10.70 -1.65
C LEU A 57 9.70 -11.27 -0.23
N PRO A 58 10.70 -10.84 0.57
CA PRO A 58 10.75 -11.19 1.99
C PRO A 58 9.50 -10.72 2.75
N PRO A 59 9.12 -11.41 3.84
CA PRO A 59 8.07 -10.90 4.71
C PRO A 59 8.45 -9.53 5.28
N GLN A 60 7.45 -8.72 5.61
CA GLN A 60 7.60 -7.36 6.15
C GLN A 60 8.15 -6.35 5.12
N THR A 61 8.02 -6.64 3.83
CA THR A 61 8.41 -5.73 2.75
C THR A 61 7.32 -4.69 2.47
N GLY A 62 7.72 -3.41 2.36
CA GLY A 62 6.87 -2.33 1.89
C GLY A 62 7.00 -2.11 0.38
N ILE A 63 5.87 -2.03 -0.31
CA ILE A 63 5.77 -1.82 -1.75
C ILE A 63 5.22 -0.42 -2.01
N ILE A 64 5.96 0.37 -2.78
CA ILE A 64 5.52 1.68 -3.28
C ILE A 64 5.09 1.50 -4.73
N ALA A 65 3.82 1.73 -5.03
CA ALA A 65 3.31 1.68 -6.38
C ALA A 65 3.38 3.06 -7.05
N VAL A 66 3.73 3.10 -8.33
CA VAL A 66 3.79 4.35 -9.11
C VAL A 66 2.43 5.03 -9.25
N THR A 67 1.31 4.31 -9.16
CA THR A 67 -0.05 4.84 -9.20
C THR A 67 -0.98 4.01 -8.31
N ASP A 68 -2.12 4.58 -7.91
CA ASP A 68 -3.14 3.84 -7.13
C ASP A 68 -3.70 2.66 -7.93
N ALA A 69 -3.77 2.78 -9.27
CA ALA A 69 -4.15 1.67 -10.16
C ALA A 69 -3.19 0.48 -10.06
N ARG A 70 -1.87 0.74 -10.04
CA ARG A 70 -0.86 -0.32 -9.86
C ARG A 70 -0.90 -0.91 -8.44
N ALA A 71 -1.11 -0.09 -7.41
CA ALA A 71 -1.27 -0.59 -6.05
C ALA A 71 -2.50 -1.51 -5.93
N ARG A 72 -3.62 -1.17 -6.57
CA ARG A 72 -4.81 -2.02 -6.61
C ARG A 72 -4.55 -3.36 -7.30
N HIS A 73 -3.83 -3.35 -8.42
CA HIS A 73 -3.43 -4.60 -9.09
C HIS A 73 -2.61 -5.50 -8.13
N VAL A 74 -1.68 -4.92 -7.36
CA VAL A 74 -0.96 -5.67 -6.31
C VAL A 74 -1.90 -6.22 -5.26
N LEU A 75 -2.83 -5.41 -4.73
CA LEU A 75 -3.79 -5.86 -3.73
C LEU A 75 -4.70 -6.99 -4.23
N GLN A 76 -5.13 -6.95 -5.50
CA GLN A 76 -5.93 -8.00 -6.13
C GLN A 76 -5.16 -9.32 -6.21
N VAL A 77 -3.89 -9.27 -6.60
CA VAL A 77 -3.03 -10.47 -6.63
C VAL A 77 -2.77 -10.99 -5.22
N CYS A 78 -2.52 -10.11 -4.26
CA CYS A 78 -2.38 -10.52 -2.85
C CYS A 78 -3.65 -11.21 -2.33
N GLU A 79 -4.84 -10.71 -2.67
CA GLU A 79 -6.10 -11.34 -2.29
C GLU A 79 -6.27 -12.72 -2.94
N HIS A 80 -5.94 -12.84 -4.24
CA HIS A 80 -6.00 -14.12 -4.97
C HIS A 80 -5.02 -15.17 -4.42
N LEU A 81 -3.82 -14.76 -4.02
CA LEU A 81 -2.79 -15.63 -3.42
C LEU A 81 -2.93 -15.79 -1.90
N HIS A 82 -3.96 -15.20 -1.29
CA HIS A 82 -4.14 -15.15 0.16
C HIS A 82 -2.91 -14.61 0.93
N ILE A 83 -2.17 -13.67 0.32
CA ILE A 83 -1.04 -13.00 0.95
C ILE A 83 -1.57 -11.97 1.97
N PRO A 84 -1.16 -12.06 3.25
CA PRO A 84 -1.61 -11.10 4.26
C PRO A 84 -1.12 -9.68 4.01
N VAL A 85 -2.05 -8.73 3.87
CA VAL A 85 -1.77 -7.30 3.79
C VAL A 85 -2.52 -6.59 4.93
N PRO A 86 -1.84 -5.79 5.76
CA PRO A 86 -0.42 -5.38 5.72
C PRO A 86 0.56 -6.34 6.40
N GLU A 87 0.12 -7.46 6.98
CA GLU A 87 0.94 -8.24 7.92
C GLU A 87 2.18 -8.89 7.30
N LYS A 88 2.09 -9.35 6.04
CA LYS A 88 3.22 -9.93 5.31
C LYS A 88 3.83 -8.93 4.34
N LEU A 89 3.01 -8.19 3.60
CA LEU A 89 3.45 -7.14 2.68
C LEU A 89 2.64 -5.87 2.90
N CYS A 90 3.29 -4.72 2.87
CA CYS A 90 2.63 -3.41 2.92
C CYS A 90 2.54 -2.81 1.52
N VAL A 91 1.47 -2.09 1.22
CA VAL A 91 1.27 -1.46 -0.10
C VAL A 91 0.87 0.00 0.08
N ILE A 92 1.57 0.92 -0.57
CA ILE A 92 1.24 2.35 -0.61
C ILE A 92 1.15 2.84 -2.06
N GLY A 93 0.10 3.62 -2.36
CA GLY A 93 -0.12 4.32 -3.63
C GLY A 93 0.33 5.78 -3.61
N ILE A 94 0.13 6.52 -4.71
CA ILE A 94 0.64 7.89 -4.90
C ILE A 94 -0.43 8.91 -5.36
N ASP A 95 -1.67 8.49 -5.65
CA ASP A 95 -2.67 9.40 -6.27
C ASP A 95 -3.84 9.78 -5.34
N ASN A 96 -4.09 9.00 -4.27
CA ASN A 96 -5.22 9.11 -3.35
C ASN A 96 -6.58 9.20 -4.09
N GLU A 97 -6.80 8.28 -5.02
CA GLU A 97 -7.97 8.27 -5.90
C GLU A 97 -9.24 7.84 -5.13
N GLU A 98 -10.21 8.75 -4.96
CA GLU A 98 -11.36 8.53 -4.07
C GLU A 98 -12.31 7.43 -4.53
N LEU A 99 -12.61 7.37 -5.83
CA LEU A 99 -13.53 6.39 -6.42
C LEU A 99 -13.08 4.94 -6.17
N THR A 100 -11.77 4.75 -6.05
CA THR A 100 -11.18 3.41 -5.98
C THR A 100 -11.00 2.91 -4.56
N ARG A 101 -11.27 3.77 -3.57
CA ARG A 101 -11.21 3.49 -2.14
C ARG A 101 -12.13 2.34 -1.72
N TYR A 102 -13.28 2.19 -2.39
CA TYR A 102 -14.34 1.26 -2.00
C TYR A 102 -14.34 -0.04 -2.83
N LEU A 103 -13.42 -0.16 -3.80
CA LEU A 103 -13.39 -1.31 -4.73
C LEU A 103 -12.51 -2.47 -4.25
N SER A 104 -11.73 -2.28 -3.18
CA SER A 104 -10.90 -3.32 -2.57
C SER A 104 -11.30 -3.55 -1.12
N ARG A 105 -11.25 -4.81 -0.67
CA ARG A 105 -11.45 -5.16 0.75
C ARG A 105 -10.41 -4.52 1.67
N VAL A 106 -9.21 -4.23 1.15
CA VAL A 106 -8.13 -3.57 1.89
C VAL A 106 -8.06 -2.12 1.45
N ALA A 107 -8.39 -1.20 2.36
CA ALA A 107 -8.30 0.22 2.09
C ALA A 107 -6.84 0.63 1.83
N LEU A 108 -6.58 1.18 0.63
CA LEU A 108 -5.25 1.54 0.15
C LEU A 108 -4.74 2.85 0.76
N SER A 109 -3.64 2.82 1.49
CA SER A 109 -2.88 4.00 1.87
C SER A 109 -2.27 4.65 0.64
N SER A 110 -2.29 5.98 0.55
CA SER A 110 -1.80 6.67 -0.65
C SER A 110 -1.33 8.09 -0.34
N VAL A 111 -0.38 8.59 -1.13
CA VAL A 111 0.07 9.99 -1.06
C VAL A 111 -0.98 10.89 -1.71
N ALA A 112 -1.51 11.86 -0.96
CA ALA A 112 -2.37 12.89 -1.53
C ALA A 112 -1.51 13.95 -2.21
N GLN A 113 -1.56 13.99 -3.54
CA GLN A 113 -0.88 15.01 -4.33
C GLN A 113 -1.53 16.39 -4.15
N GLY A 114 -0.75 17.46 -4.35
CA GLY A 114 -1.22 18.84 -4.33
C GLY A 114 -2.03 19.24 -5.57
N THR A 115 -2.86 18.36 -6.14
CA THR A 115 -3.55 18.58 -7.43
C THR A 115 -4.40 19.83 -7.47
N ARG A 116 -5.13 20.12 -6.38
CA ARG A 116 -5.90 21.36 -6.23
C ARG A 116 -5.01 22.60 -6.28
N GLN A 117 -3.87 22.56 -5.60
CA GLN A 117 -2.90 23.66 -5.61
C GLN A 117 -2.22 23.79 -6.98
N MET A 118 -1.90 22.68 -7.64
CA MET A 118 -1.38 22.67 -9.02
C MET A 118 -2.36 23.36 -9.97
N GLY A 119 -3.63 22.99 -9.94
CA GLY A 119 -4.67 23.62 -10.77
C GLY A 119 -4.85 25.11 -10.48
N TYR A 120 -4.82 25.51 -9.20
CA TYR A 120 -4.90 26.91 -8.80
C TYR A 120 -3.71 27.74 -9.33
N GLN A 121 -2.48 27.23 -9.19
CA GLN A 121 -1.29 27.92 -9.70
C GLN A 121 -1.29 27.97 -11.24
N ALA A 122 -1.73 26.90 -11.90
CA ALA A 122 -1.85 26.86 -13.35
C ALA A 122 -2.84 27.90 -13.87
N ALA A 123 -4.04 28.00 -13.27
CA ALA A 123 -5.03 29.00 -13.63
C ALA A 123 -4.53 30.43 -13.36
N LYS A 124 -3.85 30.66 -12.25
CA LYS A 124 -3.24 31.96 -11.90
C LYS A 124 -2.16 32.37 -12.91
N LEU A 125 -1.31 31.44 -13.34
CA LEU A 125 -0.30 31.70 -14.36
C LEU A 125 -0.92 31.96 -15.72
N LEU A 126 -1.93 31.18 -16.10
CA LEU A 126 -2.65 31.36 -17.36
C LEU A 126 -3.29 32.75 -17.43
N HIS A 127 -3.92 33.22 -16.35
CA HIS A 127 -4.52 34.55 -16.30
C HIS A 127 -3.50 35.66 -16.60
N ARG A 128 -2.31 35.60 -16.00
CA ARG A 128 -1.24 36.58 -16.24
C ARG A 128 -0.72 36.55 -17.69
N LEU A 129 -0.67 35.36 -18.28
CA LEU A 129 -0.31 35.21 -19.70
C LEU A 129 -1.37 35.80 -20.62
N LEU A 130 -2.65 35.68 -20.28
CA LEU A 130 -3.75 36.31 -21.03
C LEU A 130 -3.70 37.85 -20.94
N ASP A 131 -3.17 38.40 -19.84
CA ASP A 131 -2.93 39.84 -19.68
C ASP A 131 -1.65 40.31 -20.42
N ASN A 132 -1.07 39.46 -21.29
CA ASN A 132 0.18 39.70 -22.03
C ASN A 132 1.39 40.05 -21.14
N GLU A 133 1.41 39.58 -19.88
CA GLU A 133 2.62 39.69 -19.07
C GLU A 133 3.73 38.84 -19.68
N ASN A 134 4.89 39.47 -19.93
CA ASN A 134 6.05 38.76 -20.43
C ASN A 134 6.72 37.99 -19.29
N LEU A 135 6.39 36.70 -19.16
CA LEU A 135 6.88 35.82 -18.11
C LEU A 135 7.91 34.84 -18.67
N PRO A 136 9.08 34.67 -18.02
CA PRO A 136 10.00 33.60 -18.38
C PRO A 136 9.35 32.25 -18.10
N LEU A 137 9.82 31.20 -18.79
CA LEU A 137 9.37 29.83 -18.61
C LEU A 137 9.49 29.39 -17.14
N GLN A 138 8.35 29.28 -16.46
CA GLN A 138 8.31 28.91 -15.04
C GLN A 138 8.15 27.39 -14.86
N ARG A 139 8.99 26.81 -14.00
CA ARG A 139 8.85 25.42 -13.52
C ARG A 139 8.50 25.45 -12.03
N LEU A 140 7.21 25.41 -11.72
CA LEU A 140 6.72 25.39 -10.35
C LEU A 140 6.51 23.95 -9.88
N LEU A 141 7.23 23.54 -8.83
CA LEU A 141 7.04 22.25 -8.18
C LEU A 141 6.07 22.42 -7.00
N VAL A 142 4.97 21.68 -7.03
CA VAL A 142 3.99 21.64 -5.94
C VAL A 142 4.22 20.35 -5.13
N PRO A 143 4.48 20.45 -3.81
CA PRO A 143 4.70 19.27 -2.98
C PRO A 143 3.41 18.47 -2.77
N PRO A 144 3.51 17.18 -2.38
CA PRO A 144 2.36 16.45 -1.90
C PRO A 144 1.80 17.07 -0.61
N VAL A 145 0.50 16.92 -0.38
CA VAL A 145 -0.20 17.48 0.79
C VAL A 145 0.10 16.68 2.05
N ARG A 146 -0.07 15.35 1.97
CA ARG A 146 0.17 14.42 3.07
C ARG A 146 0.14 12.97 2.58
N VAL A 147 0.62 12.05 3.40
CA VAL A 147 0.31 10.63 3.27
C VAL A 147 -1.04 10.37 3.94
N VAL A 148 -1.94 9.68 3.25
CA VAL A 148 -3.22 9.23 3.81
C VAL A 148 -3.06 7.77 4.22
N GLU A 149 -2.88 7.56 5.52
CA GLU A 149 -2.73 6.23 6.13
C GLU A 149 -4.07 5.49 6.16
N ARG A 150 -4.04 4.24 5.70
CA ARG A 150 -5.16 3.31 5.70
C ARG A 150 -4.66 1.89 6.01
N ARG A 151 -5.54 0.90 5.83
CA ARG A 151 -5.30 -0.49 6.23
C ARG A 151 -4.08 -1.12 5.53
N SER A 152 -3.80 -0.79 4.26
CA SER A 152 -2.70 -1.43 3.53
C SER A 152 -1.29 -1.11 4.05
N THR A 153 -1.16 -0.15 4.98
CA THR A 153 0.08 0.17 5.69
C THR A 153 -0.08 0.16 7.22
N ASP A 154 -1.19 -0.36 7.77
CA ASP A 154 -1.38 -0.56 9.23
C ASP A 154 -0.57 -1.78 9.72
N TYR A 155 0.73 -1.73 9.43
CA TYR A 155 1.69 -2.76 9.76
C TYR A 155 1.98 -2.71 11.24
N ARG A 156 1.83 -3.87 11.87
CA ARG A 156 2.29 -4.12 13.22
C ARG A 156 3.41 -5.13 13.09
N SER A 157 4.52 -4.90 13.77
CA SER A 157 5.70 -5.76 13.67
C SER A 157 5.45 -7.12 14.36
N LEU A 158 4.66 -7.94 13.69
CA LEU A 158 4.35 -9.31 14.05
C LEU A 158 5.37 -10.20 13.34
N ASN A 159 6.02 -11.08 14.11
CA ASN A 159 7.03 -12.00 13.56
C ASN A 159 6.52 -13.43 13.47
N ASP A 160 5.62 -13.86 14.36
CA ASP A 160 5.12 -15.23 14.38
C ASP A 160 4.12 -15.46 13.21
N PRO A 161 4.38 -16.44 12.33
CA PRO A 161 3.51 -16.73 11.17
C PRO A 161 2.07 -17.08 11.55
N ALA A 162 1.86 -17.77 12.67
CA ALA A 162 0.53 -18.13 13.14
C ALA A 162 -0.24 -16.91 13.66
N VAL A 163 0.45 -15.98 14.33
CA VAL A 163 -0.14 -14.71 14.77
C VAL A 163 -0.48 -13.82 13.57
N ILE A 164 0.39 -13.77 12.55
CA ILE A 164 0.14 -13.06 11.29
C ILE A 164 -1.11 -13.62 10.61
N GLN A 165 -1.19 -14.93 10.42
CA GLN A 165 -2.32 -15.59 9.78
C GLN A 165 -3.62 -15.42 10.57
N ALA A 166 -3.56 -15.53 11.90
CA ALA A 166 -4.69 -15.27 12.78
C ALA A 166 -5.18 -13.82 12.60
N MET A 167 -4.30 -12.82 12.76
CA MET A 167 -4.67 -11.40 12.63
C MET A 167 -5.29 -11.09 11.27
N HIS A 168 -4.73 -11.66 10.20
CA HIS A 168 -5.28 -11.51 8.86
C HIS A 168 -6.69 -12.08 8.73
N TYR A 169 -6.91 -13.31 9.23
CA TYR A 169 -8.23 -13.94 9.21
C TYR A 169 -9.27 -13.12 9.97
N ILE A 170 -8.89 -12.62 11.15
CA ILE A 170 -9.73 -11.78 12.01
C ILE A 170 -10.14 -10.51 11.26
N ARG A 171 -9.18 -9.80 10.66
CA ARG A 171 -9.48 -8.55 9.95
C ARG A 171 -10.42 -8.75 8.74
N ASN A 172 -10.43 -9.93 8.13
CA ASN A 172 -11.31 -10.23 6.99
C ASN A 172 -12.70 -10.72 7.40
N HIS A 173 -12.84 -11.34 8.59
CA HIS A 173 -14.07 -12.02 8.98
C HIS A 173 -14.73 -11.45 10.25
N ALA A 174 -14.09 -10.54 10.99
CA ALA A 174 -14.63 -10.01 12.25
C ALA A 174 -16.03 -9.39 12.12
N CYS A 175 -16.35 -8.80 10.96
CA CYS A 175 -17.67 -8.25 10.67
C CYS A 175 -18.79 -9.29 10.54
N LYS A 176 -18.45 -10.58 10.39
CA LYS A 176 -19.40 -11.70 10.25
C LYS A 176 -19.74 -12.37 11.59
N GLY A 177 -19.20 -11.90 12.71
CA GLY A 177 -19.43 -12.49 14.04
C GLY A 177 -18.70 -13.83 14.24
N ILE A 178 -17.41 -13.87 13.90
CA ILE A 178 -16.59 -15.09 14.04
C ILE A 178 -16.41 -15.54 15.49
N LYS A 179 -16.26 -16.86 15.68
CA LYS A 179 -15.88 -17.47 16.96
C LYS A 179 -14.38 -17.74 17.01
N VAL A 180 -13.83 -17.86 18.22
CA VAL A 180 -12.42 -18.19 18.44
C VAL A 180 -12.03 -19.49 17.74
N ASP A 181 -12.91 -20.49 17.77
CA ASP A 181 -12.64 -21.80 17.17
C ASP A 181 -12.42 -21.71 15.64
N GLN A 182 -13.13 -20.82 14.94
CA GLN A 182 -12.92 -20.59 13.51
C GLN A 182 -11.54 -20.01 13.19
N VAL A 183 -10.96 -19.24 14.11
CA VAL A 183 -9.60 -18.72 13.96
C VAL A 183 -8.57 -19.82 14.22
N LEU A 184 -8.85 -20.69 15.20
CA LEU A 184 -8.01 -21.86 15.48
C LEU A 184 -7.99 -22.82 14.29
N ASP A 185 -9.15 -23.08 13.68
CA ASP A 185 -9.29 -23.91 12.49
C ASP A 185 -8.54 -23.31 11.29
N ALA A 186 -8.62 -21.99 11.10
CA ALA A 186 -7.93 -21.30 10.01
C ALA A 186 -6.40 -21.29 10.14
N VAL A 187 -5.88 -21.36 11.37
CA VAL A 187 -4.44 -21.32 11.67
C VAL A 187 -3.86 -22.73 11.89
N GLY A 188 -4.68 -23.71 12.27
CA GLY A 188 -4.28 -25.09 12.50
C GLY A 188 -3.53 -25.31 13.82
N ILE A 189 -3.79 -24.49 14.85
CA ILE A 189 -3.08 -24.55 16.14
C ILE A 189 -4.07 -24.62 17.31
N SER A 190 -3.69 -25.32 18.39
CA SER A 190 -4.48 -25.38 19.61
C SER A 190 -4.64 -24.02 20.29
N ARG A 191 -5.78 -23.83 20.96
CA ARG A 191 -6.11 -22.57 21.67
C ARG A 191 -4.94 -22.10 22.54
N SER A 192 -4.51 -22.90 23.50
CA SER A 192 -3.47 -22.52 24.47
C SER A 192 -2.15 -22.09 23.82
N ASN A 193 -1.77 -22.71 22.70
CA ASN A 193 -0.55 -22.36 21.98
C ASN A 193 -0.71 -21.01 21.23
N LEU A 194 -1.88 -20.78 20.59
CA LEU A 194 -2.17 -19.51 19.94
C LEU A 194 -2.23 -18.36 20.96
N GLU A 195 -2.91 -18.54 22.10
CA GLU A 195 -2.99 -17.51 23.15
C GLU A 195 -1.62 -17.15 23.71
N LYS A 196 -0.76 -18.16 23.92
CA LYS A 196 0.63 -17.96 24.38
C LYS A 196 1.43 -17.12 23.38
N ARG A 197 1.42 -17.49 22.10
CA ARG A 197 2.13 -16.77 21.03
C ARG A 197 1.63 -15.34 20.86
N PHE A 198 0.31 -15.14 20.90
CA PHE A 198 -0.28 -13.80 20.90
C PHE A 198 0.21 -12.97 22.09
N LYS A 199 0.21 -13.55 23.30
CA LYS A 199 0.67 -12.85 24.50
C LYS A 199 2.15 -12.50 24.40
N GLU A 200 2.98 -13.39 23.87
CA GLU A 200 4.42 -13.15 23.68
C GLU A 200 4.70 -12.03 22.67
N GLU A 201 3.97 -11.98 21.55
CA GLU A 201 4.08 -10.90 20.56
C GLU A 201 3.56 -9.55 21.09
N VAL A 202 2.44 -9.55 21.82
CA VAL A 202 1.80 -8.34 22.36
C VAL A 202 2.54 -7.80 23.59
N ALA A 203 3.00 -8.66 24.49
CA ALA A 203 3.72 -8.27 25.71
C ALA A 203 5.08 -7.65 25.41
N ARG A 204 5.74 -8.07 24.31
CA ARG A 204 7.01 -7.48 23.84
C ARG A 204 6.89 -6.00 23.47
N ARG A 205 5.68 -5.45 23.35
CA ARG A 205 5.44 -4.18 22.65
C ARG A 205 4.60 -3.15 23.39
N SER A 206 4.31 -3.32 24.68
CA SER A 206 3.51 -2.37 25.48
C SER A 206 2.24 -1.88 24.77
N MET A 207 1.61 -2.77 23.99
CA MET A 207 0.40 -2.43 23.24
C MET A 207 -0.80 -2.68 24.15
N ARG A 208 -1.46 -1.60 24.59
CA ARG A 208 -2.75 -1.72 25.30
C ARG A 208 -3.81 -2.24 24.32
N LEU A 209 -4.56 -3.25 24.79
CA LEU A 209 -5.70 -3.93 24.17
C LEU A 209 -5.37 -4.91 23.04
N PHE A 210 -5.36 -6.20 23.37
CA PHE A 210 -6.11 -7.28 22.68
C PHE A 210 -5.99 -8.55 23.55
N THR A 211 -6.68 -8.59 24.69
CA THR A 211 -6.94 -9.90 25.32
C THR A 211 -7.99 -10.64 24.49
N LEU A 212 -7.95 -11.97 24.46
CA LEU A 212 -8.89 -12.76 23.66
C LEU A 212 -10.37 -12.53 23.99
N LYS A 213 -10.66 -11.85 25.11
CA LYS A 213 -12.01 -11.43 25.53
C LYS A 213 -12.46 -10.07 24.97
N SER A 214 -11.56 -9.29 24.38
CA SER A 214 -11.76 -7.87 24.03
C SER A 214 -11.80 -7.59 22.53
N TRP A 215 -12.16 -8.58 21.70
CA TRP A 215 -12.21 -8.46 20.24
C TRP A 215 -13.30 -7.46 19.84
N ARG A 216 -12.97 -6.17 19.93
CA ARG A 216 -13.82 -5.10 19.40
C ARG A 216 -13.88 -5.27 17.90
N LYS A 217 -15.09 -5.15 17.35
CA LYS A 217 -15.33 -5.03 15.92
C LYS A 217 -14.29 -4.07 15.33
N PRO A 218 -13.56 -4.44 14.26
CA PRO A 218 -12.69 -3.49 13.59
C PRO A 218 -13.55 -2.29 13.17
N ALA A 219 -13.02 -1.07 13.27
CA ALA A 219 -13.71 0.19 12.95
C ALA A 219 -14.19 0.33 11.48
N ALA A 220 -14.06 -0.73 10.69
CA ALA A 220 -14.58 -0.87 9.33
C ALA A 220 -15.91 -1.67 9.28
N CYS A 221 -16.40 -2.10 10.45
CA CYS A 221 -17.81 -2.28 10.76
C CYS A 221 -18.27 -1.07 11.60
#